data_AF-A0A0F5HS51-F1
#
_entry.id   AF-A0A0F5HS51-F1
#
_cell.length_a   1.000
_cell.length_b   1.000
_cell.length_c   1.000
_cell.angle_alpha   90.00
_cell.angle_beta   90.00
_cell.angle_gamma   90.00
#
_symmetry.space_group_name_H-M   'P 1'
#
loop_
_entity.id
_entity.type
_entity.pdbx_description
1 polymer ?
#
loop_
_entity_poly.entity_id
_entity_poly.type
_entity_poly.pdbx_seq_one_letter_code
_entity_poly.pdbx_strand_id
1 'polypeptide(L)'
;MIGMNIRILRKKHRMSQEALAERVNVSRQTVAKWENGEALPDIYKSKMLAGLFQVTLDQLSDKMSEEEIRQLGPKGKQFFGVVKVGAQGEIIIPKRARELYQVHTGDKLVVLGEDDTNGLALLKSESFLEFADMIRRAEGEDPE
;
A
#
# COMPACT_ATOMS: atom_id res chain seq x y z
N MET A 1 -21.14 -1.17 0.09
CA MET A 1 -19.96 -0.80 -0.72
C MET A 1 -18.74 -1.62 -0.32
N ILE A 2 -18.31 -1.55 0.95
CA ILE A 2 -17.22 -2.40 1.48
C ILE A 2 -17.40 -3.90 1.22
N GLY A 3 -18.63 -4.42 1.23
CA GLY A 3 -18.92 -5.84 0.96
C GLY A 3 -18.49 -6.33 -0.43
N MET A 4 -18.69 -5.51 -1.46
CA MET A 4 -18.25 -5.82 -2.82
C MET A 4 -16.72 -5.88 -2.87
N ASN A 5 -16.05 -4.91 -2.26
CA ASN A 5 -14.59 -4.84 -2.20
C ASN A 5 -14.00 -6.06 -1.48
N ILE A 6 -14.57 -6.46 -0.33
CA ILE A 6 -14.18 -7.67 0.40
C ILE A 6 -14.29 -8.91 -0.51
N ARG A 7 -15.39 -9.05 -1.25
CA ARG A 7 -15.61 -10.20 -2.15
C ARG A 7 -14.57 -10.24 -3.27
N ILE A 8 -14.29 -9.11 -3.91
CA ILE A 8 -13.33 -9.02 -5.01
C ILE A 8 -11.91 -9.30 -4.51
N LEU A 9 -11.51 -8.65 -3.42
CA LEU A 9 -10.20 -8.86 -2.80
C LEU A 9 -10.02 -10.32 -2.35
N ARG A 10 -11.02 -10.91 -1.71
CA ARG A 10 -10.99 -12.33 -1.33
C ARG A 10 -10.77 -13.24 -2.55
N LYS A 11 -11.46 -12.99 -3.67
CA LYS A 11 -11.29 -13.75 -4.92
C LYS A 11 -9.90 -13.52 -5.54
N LYS A 12 -9.37 -12.29 -5.52
CA LYS A 12 -8.00 -11.96 -5.97
C LYS A 12 -6.96 -12.76 -5.18
N HIS A 13 -7.19 -12.96 -3.89
CA HIS A 13 -6.35 -13.79 -3.02
C HIS A 13 -6.70 -15.29 -3.05
N ARG A 14 -7.60 -15.73 -3.95
CA ARG A 14 -8.02 -17.15 -4.14
C ARG A 14 -8.58 -17.81 -2.86
N MET A 15 -9.25 -17.05 -1.99
CA MET A 15 -9.80 -17.55 -0.73
C MET A 15 -11.30 -17.89 -0.84
N SER A 16 -11.73 -18.94 -0.16
CA SER A 16 -13.16 -19.19 0.14
C SER A 16 -13.65 -18.27 1.26
N GLN A 17 -14.97 -18.16 1.44
CA GLN A 17 -15.53 -17.40 2.56
C GLN A 17 -15.10 -17.99 3.91
N GLU A 18 -15.04 -19.32 4.01
CA GLU A 18 -14.48 -20.05 5.15
C GLU A 18 -13.02 -19.66 5.42
N ALA A 19 -12.15 -19.71 4.40
CA ALA A 19 -10.73 -19.39 4.56
C ALA A 19 -10.51 -17.93 5.00
N LEU A 20 -11.32 -17.00 4.49
CA LEU A 20 -11.28 -15.61 4.95
C LEU A 20 -11.75 -15.49 6.41
N ALA A 21 -12.82 -16.20 6.77
CA ALA A 21 -13.40 -16.16 8.10
C ALA A 21 -12.41 -16.66 9.16
N GLU A 22 -11.68 -17.73 8.87
CA GLU A 22 -10.59 -18.24 9.72
C GLU A 22 -9.47 -17.20 9.89
N ARG A 23 -9.02 -16.57 8.79
CA ARG A 23 -7.95 -15.56 8.82
C ARG A 23 -8.30 -14.32 9.64
N VAL A 24 -9.58 -13.94 9.68
CA VAL A 24 -10.05 -12.76 10.44
C VAL A 24 -10.77 -13.12 11.74
N ASN A 25 -10.70 -14.39 12.15
CA ASN A 25 -11.29 -14.93 13.37
C ASN A 25 -12.77 -14.54 13.55
N VAL A 26 -13.61 -14.95 12.59
CA VAL A 26 -15.08 -14.81 12.60
C VAL A 26 -15.73 -16.05 11.98
N SER A 27 -17.06 -16.13 12.05
CA SER A 27 -17.79 -17.19 11.35
C SER A 27 -17.87 -16.94 9.84
N ARG A 28 -17.97 -18.00 9.04
CA ARG A 28 -18.25 -17.90 7.60
C ARG A 28 -19.53 -17.12 7.31
N GLN A 29 -20.56 -17.28 8.13
CA GLN A 29 -21.82 -16.52 8.00
C GLN A 29 -21.58 -15.01 8.16
N THR A 30 -20.69 -14.61 9.07
CA THR A 30 -20.30 -13.20 9.26
C THR A 30 -19.69 -12.63 7.97
N VAL A 31 -18.77 -13.36 7.34
CA VAL A 31 -18.18 -12.96 6.05
C VAL A 31 -19.23 -12.87 4.95
N ALA A 32 -20.16 -13.83 4.87
CA ALA A 32 -21.24 -13.79 3.88
C ALA A 32 -22.13 -12.54 4.04
N LYS A 33 -22.49 -12.20 5.28
CA LYS A 33 -23.25 -10.98 5.60
C LYS A 33 -22.49 -9.71 5.19
N TRP A 34 -21.18 -9.66 5.43
CA TRP A 34 -20.35 -8.53 4.98
C TRP A 34 -20.36 -8.39 3.46
N GLU A 35 -20.15 -9.49 2.73
CA GLU A 35 -20.11 -9.47 1.26
C GLU A 35 -21.45 -9.10 0.63
N ASN A 36 -22.56 -9.48 1.26
CA ASN A 36 -23.91 -9.15 0.80
C ASN A 36 -24.36 -7.74 1.21
N GLY A 37 -23.60 -7.06 2.08
CA GLY A 37 -23.97 -5.75 2.61
C GLY A 37 -25.05 -5.79 3.69
N GLU A 38 -25.34 -6.98 4.23
CA GLU A 38 -26.29 -7.18 5.34
C GLU A 38 -25.70 -6.74 6.69
N ALA A 39 -24.37 -6.73 6.80
CA ALA A 39 -23.64 -6.23 7.97
C ALA A 39 -22.34 -5.54 7.54
N LEU A 40 -21.78 -4.71 8.40
CA LEU A 40 -20.48 -4.09 8.20
C LEU A 40 -19.46 -4.69 9.19
N PRO A 41 -18.19 -4.90 8.77
CA PRO A 41 -17.12 -5.19 9.72
C PRO A 41 -16.91 -3.99 10.64
N ASP A 42 -16.65 -4.25 11.92
CA ASP A 42 -16.22 -3.21 12.85
C ASP A 42 -14.83 -2.66 12.48
N ILE A 43 -14.36 -1.63 13.18
CA ILE A 43 -13.08 -0.99 12.88
C ILE A 43 -11.87 -1.93 13.01
N TYR A 44 -11.91 -2.89 13.96
CA TYR A 44 -10.83 -3.84 14.16
C TYR A 44 -10.81 -4.87 13.03
N LYS A 45 -11.97 -5.44 12.67
CA LYS A 45 -12.10 -6.36 11.54
C LYS A 45 -11.77 -5.68 10.22
N SER A 46 -12.17 -4.41 10.06
CA SER A 46 -11.79 -3.60 8.89
C SER A 46 -10.28 -3.43 8.79
N LYS A 47 -9.59 -3.13 9.90
CA LYS A 47 -8.12 -3.06 9.94
C LYS A 47 -7.47 -4.41 9.62
N MET A 48 -7.99 -5.51 10.16
CA MET A 48 -7.50 -6.86 9.86
C MET A 48 -7.67 -7.20 8.38
N LEU A 49 -8.84 -6.92 7.79
CA LEU A 49 -9.11 -7.14 6.36
C LEU A 49 -8.17 -6.31 5.49
N ALA A 50 -7.99 -5.02 5.81
CA ALA A 50 -7.07 -4.14 5.08
C ALA A 50 -5.62 -4.66 5.14
N GLY A 51 -5.17 -5.11 6.31
CA GLY A 51 -3.86 -5.75 6.47
C GLY A 51 -3.72 -7.05 5.67
N LEU A 52 -4.71 -7.94 5.75
CA LEU A 52 -4.73 -9.21 5.04
C LEU A 52 -4.67 -9.04 3.52
N PHE A 53 -5.44 -8.09 2.98
CA PHE A 53 -5.50 -7.80 1.55
C PHE A 53 -4.41 -6.83 1.08
N GLN A 54 -3.53 -6.36 1.99
CA GLN A 54 -2.50 -5.37 1.71
C GLN A 54 -3.03 -4.10 1.02
N VAL A 55 -4.15 -3.56 1.53
CA VAL A 55 -4.77 -2.32 1.07
C VAL A 55 -4.90 -1.33 2.22
N THR A 56 -5.19 -0.06 1.94
CA THR A 56 -5.58 0.92 2.97
C THR A 56 -7.05 0.74 3.37
N LEU A 57 -7.44 1.31 4.51
CA LEU A 57 -8.86 1.34 4.91
C LEU A 57 -9.70 2.14 3.92
N ASP A 58 -9.15 3.23 3.38
CA ASP A 58 -9.80 4.02 2.32
C ASP A 58 -10.05 3.14 1.11
N GLN A 59 -9.04 2.45 0.57
CA GLN A 59 -9.19 1.53 -0.57
C GLN A 59 -10.19 0.39 -0.29
N LEU A 60 -10.27 -0.08 0.96
CA LEU A 60 -11.26 -1.09 1.35
C LEU A 60 -12.69 -0.55 1.32
N SER A 61 -12.89 0.73 1.65
CA SER A 61 -14.22 1.35 1.83
C SER A 61 -14.69 2.21 0.65
N ASP A 62 -13.79 2.62 -0.23
CA ASP A 62 -14.06 3.55 -1.33
C ASP A 62 -14.91 2.93 -2.46
N LYS A 63 -15.54 3.80 -3.25
CA LYS A 63 -16.30 3.42 -4.45
C LYS A 63 -15.33 3.18 -5.61
N MET A 64 -14.87 1.94 -5.75
CA MET A 64 -14.02 1.52 -6.86
C MET A 64 -14.72 0.51 -7.76
N SER A 65 -14.44 0.57 -9.06
CA SER A 65 -14.83 -0.47 -10.01
C SER A 65 -14.06 -1.77 -9.77
N GLU A 66 -14.57 -2.90 -10.28
CA GLU A 66 -13.86 -4.18 -10.18
C GLU A 66 -12.45 -4.11 -10.80
N GLU A 67 -12.32 -3.40 -11.91
CA GLU A 67 -11.04 -3.22 -12.62
C GLU A 67 -10.03 -2.45 -11.75
N GLU A 68 -10.46 -1.37 -11.09
CA GLU A 68 -9.60 -0.61 -10.18
C GLU A 68 -9.15 -1.45 -8.98
N ILE A 69 -10.03 -2.28 -8.41
CA ILE A 69 -9.70 -3.16 -7.27
C ILE A 69 -8.71 -4.26 -7.70
N ARG A 70 -8.87 -4.80 -8.92
CA ARG A 70 -7.94 -5.79 -9.48
C ARG A 70 -6.55 -5.18 -9.68
N GLN A 71 -6.48 -3.92 -10.09
CA GLN A 71 -5.23 -3.18 -10.28
C GLN A 71 -4.63 -2.58 -9.00
N LEU A 72 -5.24 -2.78 -7.83
CA LEU A 72 -4.62 -2.38 -6.55
C LEU A 72 -3.25 -3.04 -6.39
N GLY A 73 -2.21 -2.20 -6.36
CA GLY A 73 -0.85 -2.59 -6.00
C GLY A 73 -0.72 -2.85 -4.50
N PRO A 74 0.46 -3.32 -4.05
CA PRO A 74 0.74 -3.49 -2.61
C PRO A 74 0.49 -2.19 -1.84
N LYS A 75 0.09 -2.30 -0.58
CA LYS A 75 -0.13 -1.15 0.31
C LYS A 75 1.00 -0.13 0.20
N GLY A 76 0.65 1.11 -0.16
CA GLY A 76 1.61 2.22 -0.30
C GLY A 76 2.45 2.22 -1.58
N LYS A 77 2.33 1.22 -2.46
CA LYS A 77 3.04 1.16 -3.74
C LYS A 77 2.08 1.47 -4.90
N GLN A 78 2.33 2.57 -5.60
CA GLN A 78 1.60 2.93 -6.82
C GLN A 78 2.44 2.69 -8.07
N PHE A 79 1.79 2.20 -9.13
CA PHE A 79 2.41 2.01 -10.43
C PHE A 79 2.23 3.27 -11.28
N PHE A 80 3.34 3.85 -11.74
CA PHE A 80 3.34 5.08 -12.54
C PHE A 80 3.72 4.85 -14.01
N GLY A 81 3.85 3.59 -14.43
CA GLY A 81 4.27 3.20 -15.78
C GLY A 81 5.62 2.47 -15.79
N VAL A 82 6.00 1.99 -16.97
CA VAL A 82 7.33 1.46 -17.24
C VAL A 82 8.17 2.56 -17.89
N VAL A 83 9.40 2.73 -17.42
CA VAL A 83 10.37 3.70 -17.96
C VAL A 83 11.62 2.97 -18.43
N LYS A 84 12.33 3.55 -19.39
CA LYS A 84 13.60 3.02 -19.88
C LYS A 84 14.75 3.80 -19.27
N VAL A 85 15.86 3.12 -19.06
CA VAL A 85 17.14 3.74 -18.68
C VAL A 85 17.76 4.35 -19.95
N GLY A 86 18.17 5.60 -19.87
CA GLY A 86 18.85 6.29 -20.95
C GLY A 86 20.33 5.88 -21.08
N ALA A 87 21.02 6.46 -22.06
CA ALA A 87 22.38 6.04 -22.42
C ALA A 87 23.42 6.37 -21.34
N GLN A 88 23.12 7.31 -20.44
CA GLN A 88 23.98 7.73 -19.35
C GLN A 88 23.47 7.23 -17.99
N GLY A 89 22.52 6.28 -17.99
CA GLY A 89 21.92 5.76 -16.75
C GLY A 89 20.78 6.61 -16.22
N GLU A 90 20.32 7.63 -16.96
CA GLU A 90 19.23 8.49 -16.54
C GLU A 90 17.88 7.75 -16.54
N ILE A 91 17.07 7.99 -15.52
CA ILE A 91 15.70 7.47 -15.42
C ILE A 91 14.75 8.67 -15.35
N ILE A 92 13.74 8.67 -16.20
CA ILE A 92 12.72 9.72 -16.21
C ILE A 92 11.62 9.35 -15.22
N ILE A 93 11.42 10.16 -14.18
CA ILE A 93 10.29 10.00 -13.27
C ILE A 93 9.00 10.45 -13.98
N PRO A 94 7.97 9.58 -14.13
CA PRO A 94 6.73 9.92 -14.80
C PRO A 94 6.08 11.17 -14.21
N LYS A 95 5.46 12.01 -15.06
CA LYS A 95 4.86 13.30 -14.65
C LYS A 95 3.92 13.14 -13.45
N ARG A 96 3.05 12.13 -13.47
CA ARG A 96 2.10 11.84 -12.39
C ARG A 96 2.79 11.53 -11.05
N ALA A 97 3.91 10.82 -11.07
CA ALA A 97 4.70 10.55 -9.86
C ALA A 97 5.34 11.84 -9.33
N ARG A 98 5.90 12.68 -10.24
CA ARG A 98 6.49 13.97 -9.85
C ARG A 98 5.47 14.91 -9.21
N GLU A 99 4.26 14.98 -9.75
CA GLU A 99 3.17 15.78 -9.19
C GLU A 99 2.72 15.26 -7.82
N LEU A 100 2.48 13.96 -7.70
CA LEU A 100 2.01 13.36 -6.45
C LEU A 100 3.03 13.46 -5.32
N TYR A 101 4.31 13.21 -5.62
CA TYR A 101 5.39 13.23 -4.63
C TYR A 101 6.15 14.55 -4.56
N GLN A 102 5.66 15.60 -5.25
CA GLN A 102 6.25 16.94 -5.27
C GLN A 102 7.76 16.90 -5.56
N VAL A 103 8.13 16.17 -6.61
CA VAL A 103 9.51 16.05 -7.09
C VAL A 103 9.77 17.12 -8.15
N HIS A 104 10.64 18.05 -7.83
CA HIS A 104 10.98 19.21 -8.64
C HIS A 104 12.43 19.17 -9.13
N THR A 105 12.72 19.96 -10.16
CA THR A 105 14.10 20.14 -10.64
C THR A 105 14.96 20.75 -9.53
N GLY A 106 16.12 20.13 -9.27
CA GLY A 106 17.04 20.54 -8.20
C GLY A 106 16.86 19.78 -6.89
N ASP A 107 15.79 18.98 -6.75
CA ASP A 107 15.60 18.12 -5.58
C ASP A 107 16.75 17.12 -5.46
N LYS A 108 17.22 16.93 -4.22
CA LYS A 108 18.18 15.89 -3.87
C LYS A 108 17.42 14.63 -3.46
N LEU A 109 17.69 13.54 -4.15
CA LEU A 109 17.11 12.24 -3.86
C LEU A 109 18.19 11.30 -3.33
N VAL A 110 17.86 10.55 -2.29
CA VAL A 110 18.61 9.39 -1.81
C VAL A 110 18.18 8.18 -2.63
N VAL A 111 19.16 7.43 -3.13
CA VAL A 111 18.95 6.19 -3.88
C VAL A 111 19.34 5.03 -2.96
N LEU A 112 18.41 4.12 -2.69
CA LEU A 112 18.64 2.92 -1.90
C LEU A 112 18.48 1.67 -2.77
N GLY A 113 19.34 0.69 -2.55
CA GLY A 113 19.24 -0.65 -3.15
C GLY A 113 18.73 -1.68 -2.15
N GLU A 114 17.93 -2.64 -2.61
CA GLU A 114 17.53 -3.82 -1.86
C GLU A 114 17.94 -5.07 -2.66
N ASP A 115 18.91 -5.82 -2.13
CA ASP A 115 19.52 -6.96 -2.84
C ASP A 115 18.51 -8.09 -3.11
N ASP A 116 17.64 -8.38 -2.13
CA ASP A 116 16.67 -9.48 -2.23
C ASP A 116 15.64 -9.27 -3.36
N THR A 117 15.26 -8.03 -3.62
CA THR A 117 14.29 -7.68 -4.67
C THR A 117 14.96 -7.18 -5.94
N ASN A 118 16.28 -6.98 -5.93
CA ASN A 118 17.02 -6.17 -6.89
C ASN A 118 16.31 -4.82 -7.14
N GLY A 119 15.77 -4.25 -6.07
CA GLY A 119 14.93 -3.07 -6.11
C GLY A 119 15.75 -1.80 -5.91
N LEU A 120 15.30 -0.71 -6.54
CA LEU A 120 15.78 0.65 -6.26
C LEU A 120 14.65 1.48 -5.67
N ALA A 121 14.91 2.13 -4.54
CA ALA A 121 14.01 3.09 -3.91
C ALA A 121 14.61 4.51 -3.99
N LEU A 122 13.75 5.48 -4.30
CA LEU A 122 14.10 6.90 -4.33
C LEU A 122 13.34 7.61 -3.20
N LEU A 123 14.06 8.36 -2.37
CA LEU A 123 13.49 9.16 -1.29
C LEU A 123 14.03 10.58 -1.33
N LYS A 124 13.22 11.58 -0.96
CA LYS A 124 13.74 12.95 -0.82
C LYS A 124 14.70 13.01 0.36
N SER A 125 15.81 13.75 0.22
CA SER A 125 16.82 13.86 1.27
C SER A 125 16.28 14.48 2.56
N GLU A 126 15.32 15.41 2.44
CA GLU A 126 14.63 16.04 3.58
C GLU A 126 13.84 15.01 4.41
N SER A 127 13.04 14.17 3.76
CA SER A 127 12.28 13.11 4.45
C SER A 127 13.18 12.04 5.07
N PHE A 128 14.35 11.78 4.46
CA PHE A 128 15.33 10.87 5.03
C PHE A 128 15.99 11.42 6.31
N LEU A 129 16.35 12.71 6.32
CA LEU A 129 16.92 13.36 7.50
C LEU A 129 15.91 13.41 8.66
N GLU A 130 14.66 13.74 8.38
CA GLU A 130 13.58 13.70 9.38
C GLU A 130 13.42 12.30 9.99
N PHE A 131 13.48 11.26 9.16
CA PHE A 131 13.40 9.87 9.63
C PHE A 131 14.61 9.46 10.48
N ALA A 132 15.83 9.83 10.05
CA ALA A 132 17.05 9.56 10.80
C ALA A 132 17.07 10.29 12.15
N ASP A 133 16.63 11.55 12.18
CA ASP A 133 16.52 12.33 13.42
C ASP A 133 15.47 11.75 14.37
N MET A 134 14.35 11.24 13.83
CA MET A 134 13.33 10.57 14.61
C MET A 134 13.85 9.28 15.27
N ILE A 135 14.65 8.48 14.54
CA ILE A 135 15.29 7.26 15.09
C ILE A 135 16.30 7.63 16.18
N ARG A 136 17.20 8.58 15.93
CA ARG A 136 18.20 9.03 16.92
C ARG A 136 17.55 9.49 18.24
N ARG A 137 16.45 10.24 18.15
CA ARG A 137 15.68 10.69 19.32
C ARG A 137 14.98 9.54 20.05
N ALA A 138 14.59 8.48 19.33
CA ALA A 138 13.96 7.30 19.92
C ALA A 138 14.99 6.35 20.56
N GLU A 139 16.23 6.34 20.06
CA GLU A 139 17.33 5.51 20.56
C GLU A 139 18.13 6.16 21.72
N GLY A 140 17.81 7.40 22.10
CA GLY A 140 18.31 7.99 23.35
C GLY A 140 19.83 8.21 23.39
N GLU A 141 20.43 8.62 22.28
CA GLU A 141 21.74 9.28 22.34
C GLU A 141 21.52 10.76 22.72
N ASP A 142 21.76 11.08 23.99
CA ASP A 142 21.97 12.47 24.42
C ASP A 142 23.18 13.01 23.63
N PRO A 143 23.05 14.12 22.89
CA PRO A 143 24.21 14.78 22.32
C PRO A 143 25.05 15.36 23.48
N GLU A 144 26.34 15.03 23.50
CA GLU A 144 27.36 15.43 24.50
C GLU A 144 27.25 16.86 25.04
#